data_AF-A0A5C6PRV0-F1
#
_entry.id   AF-A0A5C6PRV0-F1
#
_cell.length_a   1.000
_cell.length_b   1.000
_cell.length_c   1.000
_cell.angle_alpha   90.00
_cell.angle_beta   90.00
_cell.angle_gamma   90.00
#
_symmetry.space_group_name_H-M   'P 1'
#
loop_
_entity.id
_entity.type
_entity.pdbx_description
1 polymer ?
#
loop_
_entity_poly.entity_id
_entity_poly.type
_entity_poly.pdbx_seq_one_letter_code
_entity_poly.pdbx_strand_id
1 'polypeptide(L)'
;MDTRCFANPFCDYKGSLLPAQSIQTVVPIVLASVDKVLKKVPVDISDCDGGLYDGPAGVAYMLYHVSECPLFSDQRDLYLKTAKHIIDLSAECADAEPDKNMRAAFLLGGAGIYAVAAMIYKSLGLADFVKPLSRFRSLWEVCAPIRFLECGSDELFVGRAGYLCAALVLKQKLGIEVSSGRVASRRLKFSDLTVQTQKSNSHLKESINF
;
A
#
# COMPACT_ATOMS: atom_id res chain seq x y z
N MET A 1 6.60 3.75 31.51
CA MET A 1 6.76 4.27 30.13
C MET A 1 5.36 4.75 29.70
N ASP A 2 4.72 5.59 30.53
CA ASP A 2 3.25 5.57 30.68
C ASP A 2 2.57 6.89 30.31
N THR A 3 3.29 7.81 29.64
CA THR A 3 2.76 9.16 29.33
C THR A 3 2.27 9.32 27.90
N ARG A 4 2.37 8.28 27.05
CA ARG A 4 1.94 8.32 25.62
C ARG A 4 0.88 7.27 25.28
N CYS A 5 -0.04 6.99 26.21
CA CYS A 5 -1.16 6.08 25.98
C CYS A 5 -2.39 6.50 26.80
N PHE A 6 -3.58 6.22 26.27
CA PHE A 6 -4.80 6.19 27.07
C PHE A 6 -4.88 4.85 27.83
N ALA A 7 -5.41 4.86 29.04
CA ALA A 7 -5.71 3.61 29.75
C ALA A 7 -6.76 2.82 28.94
N ASN A 8 -6.44 1.59 28.55
CA ASN A 8 -7.34 0.73 27.78
C ASN A 8 -8.54 0.32 28.66
N PRO A 9 -9.77 0.77 28.36
CA PRO A 9 -10.94 0.43 29.16
C PRO A 9 -11.52 -0.95 28.82
N PHE A 10 -11.03 -1.60 27.76
CA PHE A 10 -11.58 -2.84 27.26
C PHE A 10 -11.00 -4.06 27.99
N CYS A 11 -11.85 -5.04 28.27
CA CYS A 11 -11.43 -6.31 28.86
C CYS A 11 -10.60 -7.14 27.86
N ASP A 12 -9.63 -7.87 28.38
CA ASP A 12 -8.88 -8.85 27.58
C ASP A 12 -9.81 -9.90 26.97
N TYR A 13 -9.45 -10.34 25.76
CA TYR A 13 -10.16 -11.38 25.04
C TYR A 13 -10.21 -12.69 25.84
N LYS A 14 -11.42 -13.26 25.98
CA LYS A 14 -11.67 -14.46 26.81
C LYS A 14 -11.80 -15.76 26.00
N GLY A 15 -11.37 -15.79 24.74
CA GLY A 15 -11.46 -16.99 23.89
C GLY A 15 -12.80 -17.15 23.16
N SER A 16 -13.70 -16.18 23.27
CA SER A 16 -14.96 -16.14 22.53
C SER A 16 -15.22 -14.74 22.01
N LEU A 17 -15.65 -14.62 20.76
CA LEU A 17 -16.17 -13.34 20.25
C LEU A 17 -17.37 -12.93 21.11
N LEU A 18 -17.48 -11.63 21.40
CA LEU A 18 -18.62 -11.12 22.16
C LEU A 18 -19.92 -11.49 21.44
N PRO A 19 -20.92 -12.05 22.15
CA PRO A 19 -22.24 -12.28 21.58
C PRO A 19 -22.78 -10.94 21.07
N ALA A 20 -23.02 -10.84 19.76
CA ALA A 20 -23.64 -9.70 19.09
C ALA A 20 -22.85 -8.36 19.01
N GLN A 21 -21.55 -8.37 18.69
CA GLN A 21 -21.04 -7.33 17.78
C GLN A 21 -21.38 -7.75 16.35
N SER A 22 -22.66 -7.63 16.03
CA SER A 22 -23.20 -8.02 14.73
C SER A 22 -22.67 -7.07 13.65
N ILE A 23 -22.66 -7.55 12.40
CA ILE A 23 -22.43 -6.73 11.21
C ILE A 23 -23.28 -5.45 11.24
N GLN A 24 -24.51 -5.53 11.78
CA GLN A 24 -25.45 -4.41 11.91
C GLN A 24 -24.97 -3.30 12.84
N THR A 25 -24.05 -3.60 13.78
CA THR A 25 -23.45 -2.60 14.68
C THR A 25 -22.19 -1.99 14.07
N VAL A 26 -21.33 -2.81 13.45
CA VAL A 26 -20.01 -2.37 12.96
C VAL A 26 -20.12 -1.63 11.64
N VAL A 27 -20.96 -2.10 10.70
CA VAL A 27 -21.10 -1.49 9.37
C VAL A 27 -21.48 0.00 9.46
N PRO A 28 -22.51 0.42 10.23
CA PRO A 28 -22.84 1.84 10.37
C PRO A 28 -21.70 2.69 10.94
N ILE A 29 -20.88 2.14 11.86
CA ILE A 29 -19.73 2.84 12.44
C ILE A 29 -18.67 3.09 11.37
N VAL A 30 -18.37 2.09 10.52
CA VAL A 30 -17.42 2.23 9.42
C VAL A 30 -17.93 3.23 8.40
N LEU A 31 -19.19 3.11 7.96
CA LEU A 31 -19.82 4.07 7.03
C LEU A 31 -19.73 5.51 7.56
N ALA A 32 -20.12 5.73 8.82
CA ALA A 32 -20.06 7.05 9.45
C ALA A 32 -18.61 7.57 9.57
N SER A 33 -17.62 6.68 9.74
CA SER A 33 -16.21 7.05 9.79
C SER A 33 -15.69 7.46 8.40
N VAL A 34 -16.03 6.71 7.35
CA VAL A 34 -15.72 7.06 5.96
C VAL A 34 -16.32 8.41 5.62
N ASP A 35 -17.61 8.64 5.94
CA ASP A 35 -18.27 9.92 5.69
C ASP A 35 -17.60 11.09 6.43
N LYS A 36 -17.17 10.88 7.68
CA LYS A 36 -16.44 11.90 8.46
C LYS A 36 -15.09 12.24 7.82
N VAL A 37 -14.38 11.25 7.28
CA VAL A 37 -13.12 11.47 6.56
C VAL A 37 -13.41 12.25 5.28
N LEU A 38 -14.34 11.79 4.43
CA LEU A 38 -14.66 12.42 3.15
C LEU A 38 -15.07 13.88 3.25
N LYS A 39 -15.74 14.28 4.34
CA LYS A 39 -16.09 15.69 4.60
C LYS A 39 -14.89 16.62 4.81
N LYS A 40 -13.71 16.07 5.06
CA LYS A 40 -12.48 16.83 5.35
C LYS A 40 -11.44 16.75 4.23
N VAL A 41 -11.67 15.91 3.23
CA VAL A 41 -10.67 15.65 2.20
C VAL A 41 -10.77 16.74 1.14
N PRO A 42 -9.66 17.41 0.80
CA PRO A 42 -9.67 18.39 -0.26
C PRO A 42 -10.00 17.71 -1.59
N VAL A 43 -10.87 18.36 -2.36
CA VAL A 43 -11.34 17.91 -3.68
C VAL A 43 -10.83 18.81 -4.80
N ASP A 44 -9.82 19.64 -4.50
CA ASP A 44 -9.18 20.55 -5.44
C ASP A 44 -7.66 20.35 -5.48
N ILE A 45 -7.05 20.83 -6.57
CA ILE A 45 -5.60 20.71 -6.83
C ILE A 45 -4.80 21.63 -5.89
N SER A 46 -5.40 22.68 -5.33
CA SER A 46 -4.67 23.64 -4.49
C SER A 46 -4.22 23.07 -3.15
N ASP A 47 -4.80 21.95 -2.71
CA ASP A 47 -4.49 21.29 -1.43
C ASP A 47 -4.28 19.77 -1.61
N CYS A 48 -3.70 19.37 -2.74
CA CYS A 48 -3.39 17.97 -3.07
C CYS A 48 -2.04 17.47 -2.54
N ASP A 49 -1.38 18.23 -1.66
CA ASP A 49 -0.06 17.91 -1.13
C ASP A 49 -0.08 16.63 -0.28
N GLY A 50 1.05 15.94 -0.24
CA GLY A 50 1.24 14.70 0.53
C GLY A 50 1.01 13.40 -0.23
N GLY A 51 1.44 12.31 0.40
CA GLY A 51 1.43 10.96 -0.17
C GLY A 51 0.29 10.09 0.32
N LEU A 52 0.50 8.77 0.32
CA LEU A 52 -0.38 7.81 0.98
C LEU A 52 -0.39 7.95 2.51
N TYR A 53 0.68 8.48 3.09
CA TYR A 53 0.87 8.57 4.54
C TYR A 53 0.03 9.67 5.19
N ASP A 54 0.02 10.84 4.58
CA ASP A 54 -0.48 12.10 5.16
C ASP A 54 -1.37 12.89 4.20
N GLY A 55 -1.50 12.48 2.94
CA GLY A 55 -2.23 13.21 1.91
C GLY A 55 -3.53 12.53 1.43
N PRO A 56 -4.24 13.18 0.49
CA PRO A 56 -5.50 12.68 -0.06
C PRO A 56 -5.40 11.30 -0.72
N ALA A 57 -4.24 10.95 -1.28
CA ALA A 57 -4.01 9.64 -1.87
C ALA A 57 -4.20 8.50 -0.86
N GLY A 58 -3.90 8.73 0.43
CA GLY A 58 -4.17 7.78 1.51
C GLY A 58 -5.66 7.51 1.68
N VAL A 59 -6.51 8.53 1.49
CA VAL A 59 -7.97 8.40 1.53
C VAL A 59 -8.47 7.64 0.30
N ALA A 60 -7.96 7.94 -0.89
CA ALA A 60 -8.29 7.14 -2.07
C ALA A 60 -7.96 5.65 -1.85
N TYR A 61 -6.84 5.37 -1.18
CA TYR A 61 -6.45 4.01 -0.85
C TYR A 61 -7.36 3.37 0.22
N MET A 62 -7.77 4.13 1.24
CA MET A 62 -8.79 3.71 2.21
C MET A 62 -10.10 3.32 1.51
N LEU A 63 -10.61 4.16 0.62
CA LEU A 63 -11.84 3.89 -0.15
C LEU A 63 -11.72 2.65 -1.01
N TYR A 64 -10.57 2.44 -1.67
CA TYR A 64 -10.28 1.22 -2.41
C TYR A 64 -10.43 -0.01 -1.51
N HIS A 65 -9.82 -0.03 -0.33
CA HIS A 65 -9.93 -1.17 0.59
C HIS A 65 -11.34 -1.40 1.10
N VAL A 66 -12.08 -0.34 1.45
CA VAL A 66 -13.48 -0.48 1.88
C VAL A 66 -14.34 -1.06 0.75
N SER A 67 -14.10 -0.63 -0.50
CA SER A 67 -14.84 -1.11 -1.68
C SER A 67 -14.62 -2.59 -2.01
N GLU A 68 -13.51 -3.18 -1.56
CA GLU A 68 -13.17 -4.59 -1.76
C GLU A 68 -13.87 -5.50 -0.73
N CYS A 69 -14.42 -4.94 0.35
CA CYS A 69 -15.09 -5.70 1.38
C CYS A 69 -16.56 -5.95 1.00
N PRO A 70 -17.02 -7.22 0.97
CA PRO A 70 -18.39 -7.56 0.58
C PRO A 70 -19.48 -6.91 1.42
N LEU A 71 -19.18 -6.50 2.66
CA LEU A 71 -20.13 -5.82 3.54
C LEU A 71 -20.53 -4.42 3.07
N PHE A 72 -19.78 -3.85 2.11
CA PHE A 72 -20.01 -2.50 1.56
C PHE A 72 -20.25 -2.55 0.04
N SER A 73 -20.78 -3.67 -0.47
CA SER A 73 -21.07 -3.86 -1.90
C SER A 73 -21.93 -2.75 -2.48
N ASP A 74 -22.91 -2.26 -1.71
CA ASP A 74 -23.86 -1.24 -2.14
C ASP A 74 -23.18 0.12 -2.37
N GLN A 75 -22.08 0.39 -1.67
CA GLN A 75 -21.30 1.63 -1.79
C GLN A 75 -20.08 1.47 -2.71
N ARG A 76 -19.78 0.25 -3.16
CA ARG A 76 -18.55 -0.08 -3.91
C ARG A 76 -18.29 0.90 -5.06
N ASP A 77 -19.28 1.11 -5.91
CA ASP A 77 -19.12 1.95 -7.10
C ASP A 77 -18.97 3.43 -6.75
N LEU A 78 -19.66 3.90 -5.71
CA LEU A 78 -19.48 5.25 -5.18
C LEU A 78 -18.05 5.42 -4.66
N TYR A 79 -17.58 4.52 -3.82
CA TYR A 79 -16.23 4.57 -3.24
C TYR A 79 -15.15 4.51 -4.30
N LEU A 80 -15.25 3.64 -5.30
CA LEU A 80 -14.26 3.57 -6.37
C LEU A 80 -14.26 4.84 -7.25
N LYS A 81 -15.43 5.43 -7.54
CA LYS A 81 -15.51 6.70 -8.30
C LYS A 81 -14.92 7.86 -7.51
N THR A 82 -15.23 7.96 -6.22
CA THR A 82 -14.65 8.99 -5.33
C THR A 82 -13.14 8.78 -5.19
N ALA A 83 -12.69 7.54 -4.99
CA ALA A 83 -11.26 7.22 -4.94
C ALA A 83 -10.54 7.59 -6.23
N LYS A 84 -11.16 7.35 -7.39
CA LYS A 84 -10.61 7.75 -8.68
C LYS A 84 -10.46 9.27 -8.77
N HIS A 85 -11.49 10.02 -8.38
CA HIS A 85 -11.42 11.48 -8.42
C HIS A 85 -10.26 12.01 -7.56
N ILE A 86 -10.12 11.51 -6.33
CA ILE A 86 -9.04 11.92 -5.42
C ILE A 86 -7.67 11.52 -5.96
N ILE A 87 -7.51 10.27 -6.43
CA ILE A 87 -6.21 9.79 -6.89
C ILE A 87 -5.76 10.44 -8.20
N ASP A 88 -6.69 10.89 -9.04
CA ASP A 88 -6.38 11.65 -10.26
C ASP A 88 -5.72 12.98 -9.90
N LEU A 89 -6.29 13.73 -8.94
CA LEU A 89 -5.72 14.97 -8.44
C LEU A 89 -4.34 14.74 -7.81
N SER A 90 -4.20 13.72 -6.95
CA SER A 90 -2.91 13.37 -6.37
C SER A 90 -1.87 12.94 -7.42
N ALA A 91 -2.29 12.28 -8.50
CA ALA A 91 -1.39 11.89 -9.58
C ALA A 91 -0.90 13.09 -10.40
N GLU A 92 -1.74 14.11 -10.60
CA GLU A 92 -1.32 15.38 -11.21
C GLU A 92 -0.27 16.09 -10.35
N CYS A 93 -0.43 16.07 -9.02
CA CYS A 93 0.52 16.68 -8.10
C CYS A 93 1.85 15.89 -8.03
N ALA A 94 1.78 14.55 -8.06
CA ALA A 94 2.95 13.71 -8.21
C ALA A 94 3.70 13.93 -9.54
N ASP A 95 2.97 14.23 -10.62
CA ASP A 95 3.58 14.57 -11.92
C ASP A 95 4.25 15.95 -11.90
N ALA A 96 3.77 16.87 -11.05
CA ALA A 96 4.32 18.22 -10.88
C ALA A 96 5.50 18.27 -9.88
N GLU A 97 5.74 17.22 -9.09
CA GLU A 97 6.79 17.15 -8.08
C GLU A 97 8.18 17.49 -8.67
N PRO A 98 8.85 18.58 -8.24
CA PRO A 98 10.15 18.99 -8.77
C PRO A 98 11.30 18.06 -8.36
N ASP A 99 11.25 17.47 -7.16
CA ASP A 99 12.25 16.51 -6.70
C ASP A 99 11.97 15.11 -7.27
N LYS A 100 12.75 14.74 -8.29
CA LYS A 100 12.68 13.43 -8.93
C LYS A 100 12.87 12.27 -7.96
N ASN A 101 13.63 12.44 -6.88
CA ASN A 101 13.87 11.40 -5.89
C ASN A 101 12.60 11.14 -5.06
N MET A 102 11.88 12.20 -4.69
CA MET A 102 10.61 12.11 -3.96
C MET A 102 9.51 11.44 -4.78
N ARG A 103 9.56 11.51 -6.12
CA ARG A 103 8.62 10.76 -6.97
C ARG A 103 8.69 9.25 -6.76
N ALA A 104 9.85 8.72 -6.37
CA ALA A 104 10.05 7.29 -6.13
C ALA A 104 9.62 6.83 -4.72
N ALA A 105 9.33 7.78 -3.82
CA ALA A 105 8.83 7.47 -2.49
C ALA A 105 7.47 6.78 -2.56
N PHE A 106 7.27 5.76 -1.72
CA PHE A 106 6.01 5.01 -1.69
C PHE A 106 4.97 5.71 -0.83
N LEU A 107 5.20 5.80 0.48
CA LEU A 107 4.22 6.37 1.40
C LEU A 107 4.14 7.89 1.28
N LEU A 108 5.25 8.54 0.95
CA LEU A 108 5.35 10.00 0.89
C LEU A 108 5.43 10.57 -0.54
N GLY A 109 5.24 9.76 -1.59
CA GLY A 109 5.40 10.28 -2.94
C GLY A 109 4.74 9.46 -4.05
N GLY A 110 5.21 9.73 -5.27
CA GLY A 110 4.55 9.32 -6.51
C GLY A 110 4.41 7.81 -6.68
N ALA A 111 5.34 7.00 -6.16
CA ALA A 111 5.29 5.55 -6.34
C ALA A 111 4.01 4.96 -5.72
N GLY A 112 3.62 5.42 -4.53
CA GLY A 112 2.38 4.98 -3.89
C GLY A 112 1.14 5.46 -4.62
N ILE A 113 1.15 6.72 -5.04
CA ILE A 113 0.05 7.36 -5.77
C ILE A 113 -0.23 6.61 -7.08
N TYR A 114 0.80 6.37 -7.90
CA TYR A 114 0.65 5.65 -9.16
C TYR A 114 0.26 4.18 -8.96
N ALA A 115 0.77 3.52 -7.92
CA ALA A 115 0.36 2.15 -7.61
C ALA A 115 -1.14 2.09 -7.27
N VAL A 116 -1.61 2.96 -6.37
CA VAL A 116 -3.02 3.02 -5.97
C VAL A 116 -3.92 3.42 -7.14
N ALA A 117 -3.50 4.38 -7.98
CA ALA A 117 -4.23 4.76 -9.18
C ALA A 117 -4.43 3.56 -10.12
N ALA A 118 -3.39 2.77 -10.36
CA ALA A 118 -3.49 1.57 -11.20
C ALA A 118 -4.49 0.54 -10.64
N MET A 119 -4.51 0.35 -9.32
CA MET A 119 -5.46 -0.56 -8.68
C MET A 119 -6.91 -0.07 -8.78
N ILE A 120 -7.15 1.21 -8.49
CA ILE A 120 -8.49 1.81 -8.59
C ILE A 120 -9.01 1.73 -10.03
N TYR A 121 -8.19 2.10 -11.00
CA TYR A 121 -8.57 2.07 -12.41
C TYR A 121 -8.91 0.64 -12.86
N LYS A 122 -8.11 -0.35 -12.43
CA LYS A 122 -8.37 -1.76 -12.73
C LYS A 122 -9.68 -2.24 -12.10
N SER A 123 -9.94 -1.91 -10.82
CA SER A 123 -11.18 -2.28 -10.13
C SER A 123 -12.44 -1.62 -10.70
N LEU A 124 -12.29 -0.48 -11.37
CA LEU A 124 -13.34 0.16 -12.18
C LEU A 124 -13.48 -0.43 -13.60
N GLY A 125 -12.65 -1.39 -13.99
CA GLY A 125 -12.65 -1.98 -15.33
C GLY A 125 -12.06 -1.06 -16.42
N LEU A 126 -11.35 0.01 -16.03
CA LEU A 126 -10.77 0.97 -16.97
C LEU A 126 -9.47 0.43 -17.55
N ALA A 127 -9.38 0.34 -18.88
CA ALA A 127 -8.15 -0.07 -19.58
C ALA A 127 -6.96 0.88 -19.31
N ASP A 128 -7.26 2.15 -18.98
CA ASP A 128 -6.29 3.20 -18.70
C ASP A 128 -5.42 2.95 -17.46
N PHE A 129 -5.68 1.90 -16.67
CA PHE A 129 -4.83 1.51 -15.53
C PHE A 129 -3.35 1.28 -15.92
N VAL A 130 -3.08 1.01 -17.20
CA VAL A 130 -1.72 0.87 -17.74
C VAL A 130 -0.91 2.16 -17.67
N LYS A 131 -1.56 3.34 -17.70
CA LYS A 131 -0.88 4.66 -17.65
C LYS A 131 -0.20 4.87 -16.29
N PRO A 132 -0.90 4.85 -15.14
CA PRO A 132 -0.25 4.98 -13.84
C PRO A 132 0.70 3.79 -13.56
N LEU A 133 0.39 2.58 -14.02
CA LEU A 133 1.31 1.44 -13.90
C LEU A 133 2.64 1.68 -14.65
N SER A 134 2.60 2.30 -15.83
CA SER A 134 3.80 2.65 -16.58
C SER A 134 4.64 3.71 -15.86
N ARG A 135 3.98 4.72 -15.29
CA ARG A 135 4.65 5.74 -14.46
C ARG A 135 5.32 5.09 -13.26
N PHE A 136 4.61 4.25 -12.52
CA PHE A 136 5.18 3.48 -11.41
C PHE A 136 6.41 2.67 -11.83
N ARG A 137 6.32 1.94 -12.95
CA ARG A 137 7.44 1.16 -13.47
C ARG A 137 8.66 2.03 -13.74
N SER A 138 8.49 3.19 -14.38
CA SER A 138 9.60 4.09 -14.72
C SER A 138 10.41 4.58 -13.51
N LEU A 139 9.80 4.62 -12.32
CA LEU A 139 10.48 5.05 -11.09
C LEU A 139 11.60 4.11 -10.64
N TRP A 140 11.70 2.90 -11.21
CA TRP A 140 12.82 2.00 -10.91
C TRP A 140 14.18 2.66 -11.21
N GLU A 141 14.24 3.53 -12.22
CA GLU A 141 15.48 4.23 -12.62
C GLU A 141 15.95 5.20 -11.54
N VAL A 142 15.01 5.78 -10.79
CA VAL A 142 15.28 6.65 -9.64
C VAL A 142 15.80 5.83 -8.45
N CYS A 143 15.22 4.64 -8.22
CA CYS A 143 15.63 3.78 -7.11
C CYS A 143 16.93 2.99 -7.36
N ALA A 144 17.39 2.90 -8.61
CA ALA A 144 18.51 2.05 -9.01
C ALA A 144 19.88 2.48 -8.43
N PRO A 145 20.23 3.77 -8.33
CA PRO A 145 21.46 4.20 -7.68
C PRO A 145 21.48 3.82 -6.19
N ILE A 146 22.64 3.40 -5.70
CA ILE A 146 22.80 2.95 -4.30
C ILE A 146 22.36 4.06 -3.31
N ARG A 147 22.68 5.31 -3.62
CA ARG A 147 22.33 6.50 -2.83
C ARG A 147 21.55 7.49 -3.70
N PHE A 148 20.25 7.27 -3.84
CA PHE A 148 19.36 8.22 -4.55
C PHE A 148 18.71 9.23 -3.58
N LEU A 149 18.77 8.96 -2.27
CA LEU A 149 18.33 9.86 -1.19
C LEU A 149 19.44 10.06 -0.18
N GLU A 150 19.61 11.30 0.29
CA GLU A 150 20.60 11.66 1.31
C GLU A 150 20.28 11.06 2.69
N CYS A 151 18.99 10.98 3.03
CA CYS A 151 18.51 10.47 4.33
C CYS A 151 18.44 8.93 4.43
N GLY A 152 18.83 8.21 3.38
CA GLY A 152 18.77 6.75 3.30
C GLY A 152 17.83 6.28 2.20
N SER A 153 18.30 5.31 1.42
CA SER A 153 17.64 4.86 0.18
C SER A 153 16.96 3.49 0.30
N ASP A 154 16.94 2.87 1.49
CA ASP A 154 16.51 1.48 1.70
C ASP A 154 15.33 1.30 2.67
N GLU A 155 14.69 2.38 3.10
CA GLU A 155 13.58 2.33 4.05
C GLU A 155 12.20 2.35 3.36
N LEU A 156 11.13 2.30 4.15
CA LEU A 156 9.76 2.03 3.67
C LEU A 156 9.03 3.28 3.12
N PHE A 157 9.31 4.46 3.68
CA PHE A 157 8.54 5.67 3.40
C PHE A 157 8.91 6.28 2.05
N VAL A 158 10.21 6.38 1.79
CA VAL A 158 10.84 7.05 0.65
C VAL A 158 11.80 6.16 -0.15
N GLY A 159 12.26 5.06 0.43
CA GLY A 159 13.32 4.20 -0.11
C GLY A 159 12.86 3.02 -0.98
N ARG A 160 13.83 2.19 -1.35
CA ARG A 160 13.65 0.95 -2.13
C ARG A 160 12.71 -0.05 -1.48
N ALA A 161 12.69 -0.15 -0.15
CA ALA A 161 11.75 -1.06 0.52
C ALA A 161 10.29 -0.61 0.28
N GLY A 162 10.04 0.70 0.29
CA GLY A 162 8.75 1.29 -0.13
C GLY A 162 8.38 0.94 -1.56
N TYR A 163 9.29 1.20 -2.51
CA TYR A 163 9.06 0.87 -3.92
C TYR A 163 8.78 -0.63 -4.14
N LEU A 164 9.55 -1.52 -3.51
CA LEU A 164 9.36 -2.96 -3.59
C LEU A 164 8.03 -3.40 -2.94
N CYS A 165 7.65 -2.78 -1.82
CA CYS A 165 6.34 -3.01 -1.20
C CYS A 165 5.21 -2.70 -2.18
N ALA A 166 5.26 -1.55 -2.85
CA ALA A 166 4.30 -1.16 -3.87
C ALA A 166 4.25 -2.17 -5.03
N ALA A 167 5.41 -2.61 -5.52
CA ALA A 167 5.50 -3.61 -6.59
C ALA A 167 4.88 -4.96 -6.19
N LEU A 168 5.07 -5.38 -4.94
CA LEU A 168 4.45 -6.59 -4.39
C LEU A 168 2.94 -6.46 -4.26
N VAL A 169 2.45 -5.34 -3.75
CA VAL A 169 1.01 -5.05 -3.66
C VAL A 169 0.38 -5.06 -5.06
N LEU A 170 1.01 -4.42 -6.04
CA LEU A 170 0.55 -4.44 -7.43
C LEU A 170 0.54 -5.86 -8.01
N LYS A 171 1.57 -6.67 -7.74
CA LYS A 171 1.60 -8.07 -8.16
C LYS A 171 0.43 -8.86 -7.57
N GLN A 172 0.19 -8.70 -6.27
CA GLN A 172 -0.89 -9.40 -5.57
C GLN A 172 -2.27 -8.96 -6.07
N LYS A 173 -2.49 -7.67 -6.28
CA LYS A 173 -3.81 -7.11 -6.62
C LYS A 173 -4.14 -7.18 -8.11
N LEU A 174 -3.16 -7.06 -9.00
CA LEU A 174 -3.39 -7.05 -10.44
C LEU A 174 -3.07 -8.39 -11.11
N GLY A 175 -2.37 -9.30 -10.41
CA GLY A 175 -1.86 -10.54 -10.99
C GLY A 175 -0.77 -10.32 -12.05
N ILE A 176 -0.12 -9.15 -12.05
CA ILE A 176 0.89 -8.75 -13.04
C ILE A 176 2.27 -8.76 -12.40
N GLU A 177 3.25 -9.40 -13.05
CA GLU A 177 4.64 -9.24 -12.64
C GLU A 177 5.15 -7.85 -13.04
N VAL A 178 5.60 -7.08 -12.05
CA VAL A 178 6.31 -5.83 -12.28
C VAL A 178 7.80 -6.16 -12.44
N SER A 179 8.20 -6.60 -13.63
CA SER A 179 9.61 -6.85 -13.93
C SER A 179 10.34 -5.53 -14.15
N SER A 180 11.26 -5.18 -13.25
CA SER A 180 12.17 -4.04 -13.44
C SER A 180 13.22 -4.38 -14.51
N GLY A 181 13.35 -3.53 -15.52
CA GLY A 181 14.15 -3.75 -16.73
C GLY A 181 15.66 -3.66 -16.52
N ARG A 182 16.24 -4.59 -15.75
CA ARG A 182 17.60 -5.17 -15.91
C ARG A 182 17.96 -6.17 -14.80
N VAL A 183 16.97 -6.85 -14.23
CA VAL A 183 17.16 -8.07 -13.40
C VAL A 183 16.56 -9.29 -14.12
N ALA A 184 16.67 -9.31 -15.45
CA ALA A 184 16.41 -10.51 -16.25
C ALA A 184 17.58 -11.52 -16.21
N SER A 185 18.68 -11.24 -15.50
CA SER A 185 19.83 -12.17 -15.34
C SER A 185 20.11 -12.63 -13.92
N ARG A 186 19.33 -12.20 -12.91
CA ARG A 186 19.29 -12.85 -11.59
C ARG A 186 17.86 -12.81 -11.07
N ARG A 187 17.06 -13.82 -11.43
CA ARG A 187 15.74 -14.05 -10.84
C ARG A 187 15.85 -13.92 -9.31
N LEU A 188 15.31 -12.85 -8.73
CA LEU A 188 14.79 -12.91 -7.38
C LEU A 188 13.46 -13.67 -7.48
N LYS A 189 13.56 -15.00 -7.48
CA LYS A 189 12.41 -15.85 -7.22
C LYS A 189 12.06 -15.64 -5.75
N PHE A 190 10.91 -15.02 -5.49
CA PHE A 190 10.35 -14.87 -4.15
C PHE A 190 10.12 -16.23 -3.43
N SER A 191 10.21 -17.37 -4.14
CA SER A 191 10.19 -18.71 -3.55
C SER A 191 11.49 -19.11 -2.82
N ASP A 192 12.59 -18.37 -2.97
CA ASP A 192 13.88 -18.72 -2.35
C ASP A 192 14.03 -18.18 -0.91
N LEU A 193 13.10 -17.33 -0.45
CA LEU A 193 13.10 -16.78 0.92
C LEU A 193 12.33 -17.63 1.94
N THR A 194 11.60 -18.66 1.52
CA THR A 194 10.78 -19.49 2.43
C THR A 194 11.44 -20.82 2.81
N VAL A 195 12.65 -21.12 2.30
CA VAL A 195 13.31 -22.42 2.51
C VAL A 195 14.54 -22.36 3.43
N GLN A 196 15.02 -21.18 3.83
CA GLN A 196 16.25 -21.09 4.66
C GLN A 196 16.04 -21.10 6.18
N THR A 197 14.81 -21.20 6.70
CA THR A 197 14.57 -21.26 8.15
C THR A 197 14.18 -22.65 8.69
N GLN A 198 14.27 -23.71 7.87
CA GLN A 198 14.02 -25.10 8.32
C GLN A 198 15.17 -26.09 8.07
N LYS A 199 16.36 -25.63 7.61
CA LYS A 199 17.51 -26.51 7.32
C LYS A 199 18.70 -26.41 8.27
N SER A 200 18.52 -25.84 9.45
CA SER A 200 19.57 -25.72 10.48
C SER A 200 19.28 -26.51 11.76
N ASN A 201 18.51 -27.61 11.69
CA ASN A 201 18.29 -28.49 12.85
C ASN A 201 18.22 -30.00 12.54
N SER A 202 18.97 -30.51 11.55
CA SER A 202 19.00 -31.96 11.25
C SER A 202 20.38 -32.60 11.06
N HIS A 203 21.48 -31.95 11.45
CA HIS A 203 22.79 -32.60 11.47
C HIS A 203 23.46 -32.51 12.83
N LEU A 204 23.00 -33.37 13.76
CA LEU A 204 23.77 -33.81 14.92
C LEU A 204 23.10 -35.01 15.60
N LYS A 205 22.99 -36.12 14.87
CA LYS A 205 22.99 -37.46 15.48
C LYS A 205 23.73 -38.44 14.56
N GLU A 206 24.50 -39.29 15.24
CA GLU A 206 25.25 -40.45 14.74
C GLU A 206 26.68 -40.20 14.25
N SER A 207 27.63 -40.33 15.18
CA SER A 207 28.69 -41.36 15.13
C SER A 207 29.47 -41.41 16.45
N ILE A 208 29.06 -42.29 17.37
CA ILE A 208 29.95 -42.89 18.38
C ILE A 208 29.60 -44.38 18.43
N ASN A 209 30.54 -45.22 18.03
CA ASN A 209 30.72 -46.57 18.53
C ASN A 209 32.21 -46.92 18.43
N PHE A 210 32.81 -47.06 19.62
CA PHE A 210 34.21 -47.29 19.98
C PHE A 210 35.21 -46.17 19.69
#